data_AF-A0A6H1K1N3-F1
#
_entry.id   AF-A0A6H1K1N3-F1
#
_cell.length_a   1.000
_cell.length_b   1.000
_cell.length_c   1.000
_cell.angle_alpha   90.00
_cell.angle_beta   90.00
_cell.angle_gamma   90.00
#
_symmetry.space_group_name_H-M   'P 1'
#
loop_
_entity.id
_entity.type
_entity.pdbx_description
1 polymer ?
#
loop_
_entity_poly.entity_id
_entity_poly.type
_entity_poly.pdbx_seq_one_letter_code
_entity_poly.pdbx_strand_id
1 'polypeptide(L)'
;MTARRATGGATATATALATAVHDALRAGAWSASWPGQRPGRSVLLLMPPDRRAAVRAAVAEACRRGEVPVPRFLRIAVADAARRED
;
A
#
# COMPACT_ATOMS: atom_id res chain seq x y z
N MET A 1 21.14 6.76 -8.22
CA MET A 1 19.79 6.15 -8.18
C MET A 1 18.76 7.27 -8.28
N THR A 2 18.38 7.64 -9.50
CA THR A 2 17.50 8.78 -9.79
C THR A 2 16.04 8.37 -9.56
N ALA A 3 15.40 8.97 -8.56
CA ALA A 3 13.96 8.86 -8.36
C ALA A 3 13.26 9.56 -9.53
N ARG A 4 12.73 8.76 -10.46
CA ARG A 4 11.86 9.27 -11.53
C ARG A 4 10.64 9.88 -10.85
N ARG A 5 10.52 11.22 -10.87
CA ARG A 5 9.31 11.94 -10.47
C ARG A 5 8.16 11.35 -11.29
N ALA A 6 7.17 10.80 -10.60
CA ALA A 6 5.89 10.51 -11.23
C ALA A 6 5.36 11.85 -11.79
N THR A 7 5.19 11.92 -13.10
CA THR A 7 4.70 13.10 -13.82
C THR A 7 3.19 13.29 -13.67
N GLY A 8 2.51 12.43 -12.92
CA GLY A 8 1.12 12.61 -12.51
C GLY A 8 1.03 13.57 -11.32
N GLY A 9 0.18 14.60 -11.44
CA GLY A 9 -0.09 15.54 -10.34
C GLY A 9 -0.53 14.83 -9.05
N ALA A 10 -0.44 15.54 -7.92
CA ALA A 10 -0.80 15.01 -6.60
C ALA A 10 -2.19 14.35 -6.57
N THR A 11 -3.15 14.92 -7.29
CA THR A 11 -4.51 14.40 -7.46
C THR A 11 -4.53 13.04 -8.19
N ALA A 12 -3.79 12.89 -9.29
CA ALA A 12 -3.73 11.63 -10.03
C ALA A 12 -3.12 10.51 -9.17
N THR A 13 -2.07 10.85 -8.41
CA THR A 13 -1.45 9.91 -7.46
C THR A 13 -2.45 9.51 -6.36
N ALA A 14 -3.19 10.47 -5.80
CA ALA A 14 -4.19 10.19 -4.78
C ALA A 14 -5.33 9.30 -5.31
N THR A 15 -5.82 9.56 -6.53
CA THR A 15 -6.84 8.73 -7.19
C THR A 15 -6.34 7.30 -7.40
N ALA A 16 -5.15 7.13 -7.97
CA ALA A 16 -4.58 5.80 -8.20
C ALA A 16 -4.40 5.01 -6.90
N LEU A 17 -3.98 5.68 -5.82
CA LEU A 17 -3.87 5.07 -4.49
C LEU A 17 -5.25 4.69 -3.92
N ALA A 18 -6.27 5.54 -4.08
CA ALA A 18 -7.62 5.23 -3.66
C ALA A 18 -8.20 4.02 -4.43
N THR A 19 -7.95 3.94 -5.74
CA THR A 19 -8.31 2.77 -6.56
C THR A 19 -7.59 1.52 -6.09
N ALA A 20 -6.30 1.59 -5.79
CA ALA A 20 -5.55 0.45 -5.29
C ALA A 20 -6.07 -0.06 -3.93
N VAL A 21 -6.50 0.84 -3.04
CA VAL A 21 -7.15 0.48 -1.77
C VAL A 21 -8.51 -0.18 -2.02
N HIS A 22 -9.32 0.36 -2.93
CA HIS A 22 -10.60 -0.23 -3.28
C HIS A 22 -10.43 -1.66 -3.83
N ASP A 23 -9.49 -1.86 -4.76
CA ASP A 23 -9.22 -3.17 -5.36
C ASP A 23 -8.67 -4.17 -4.32
N ALA A 24 -7.87 -3.71 -3.36
CA ALA A 24 -7.41 -4.54 -2.24
C ALA A 24 -8.58 -5.07 -1.39
N LEU A 25 -9.55 -4.21 -1.08
CA LEU A 25 -10.75 -4.61 -0.32
C LEU A 25 -11.58 -5.63 -1.10
N ARG A 26 -11.80 -5.41 -2.41
CA ARG A 26 -12.50 -6.38 -3.28
C ARG A 26 -11.77 -7.72 -3.41
N ALA A 27 -10.44 -7.70 -3.35
CA ALA A 27 -9.60 -8.90 -3.42
C ALA A 27 -9.55 -9.70 -2.10
N GLY A 28 -10.20 -9.20 -1.03
CA GLY A 28 -10.36 -9.92 0.23
C GLY A 28 -9.58 -9.32 1.40
N ALA A 29 -9.08 -8.09 1.30
CA ALA A 29 -8.67 -7.35 2.50
C ALA A 29 -9.90 -6.98 3.34
N TRP A 30 -9.81 -7.13 4.66
CA TRP A 30 -10.86 -6.76 5.60
C TRP A 30 -10.93 -5.26 5.84
N SER A 31 -9.78 -4.57 5.89
CA SER A 31 -9.73 -3.14 6.13
C SER A 31 -8.45 -2.50 5.57
N ALA A 32 -8.51 -1.17 5.42
CA ALA A 32 -7.39 -0.35 4.96
C ALA A 32 -7.33 0.96 5.76
N SER A 33 -6.13 1.42 6.11
CA SER A 33 -5.92 2.71 6.77
C SER A 33 -4.60 3.36 6.37
N TRP A 34 -4.53 4.68 6.48
CA TRP A 34 -3.30 5.44 6.30
C TRP A 34 -2.57 5.51 7.65
N PRO A 35 -1.31 5.02 7.76
CA PRO A 35 -0.54 5.24 8.96
C PRO A 35 -0.14 6.71 9.07
N GLY A 36 -0.48 7.34 10.20
CA GLY A 36 -0.15 8.74 10.48
C GLY A 36 -1.19 9.75 9.95
N GLN A 37 -0.83 11.03 9.98
CA GLN A 37 -1.75 12.15 9.74
C GLN A 37 -1.90 12.54 8.27
N ARG A 38 -1.12 11.94 7.35
CA ARG A 38 -1.14 12.32 5.94
C ARG A 38 -1.26 11.08 5.04
N PRO A 39 -2.25 11.02 4.15
CA PRO A 39 -2.31 9.99 3.12
C PRO A 39 -1.12 10.12 2.16
N GLY A 40 -0.72 8.99 1.56
CA GLY A 40 0.13 9.03 0.35
C GLY A 40 1.52 8.39 0.41
N ARG A 41 1.97 7.83 1.53
CA ARG A 41 3.26 7.09 1.59
C ARG A 41 3.14 5.59 1.76
N SER A 42 2.15 5.14 2.51
CA SER A 42 1.89 3.74 2.77
C SER A 42 0.43 3.55 3.14
N VAL A 43 -0.06 2.32 3.01
CA VAL A 43 -1.37 1.88 3.47
C VAL A 43 -1.13 0.66 4.34
N LEU A 44 -1.80 0.61 5.49
CA LEU A 44 -1.93 -0.60 6.28
C LEU A 44 -3.16 -1.37 5.80
N LEU A 45 -2.99 -2.66 5.52
CA LEU A 45 -4.06 -3.54 5.11
C LEU A 45 -4.16 -4.70 6.10
N LEU A 46 -5.37 -4.97 6.59
CA LEU A 46 -5.68 -6.17 7.34
C LEU A 46 -6.34 -7.18 6.40
N MET A 47 -5.87 -8.42 6.39
CA MET A 47 -6.38 -9.45 5.49
C MET A 47 -6.13 -10.87 6.01
N PRO A 48 -6.95 -11.86 5.59
CA PRO A 48 -6.65 -13.26 5.79
C PRO A 48 -5.29 -13.67 5.16
N PRO A 49 -4.53 -14.60 5.77
CA PRO A 49 -3.26 -15.09 5.23
C PRO A 49 -3.34 -15.68 3.81
N ASP A 50 -4.44 -16.34 3.48
CA ASP A 50 -4.71 -16.97 2.17
C ASP A 50 -4.98 -15.93 1.07
N ARG A 51 -5.45 -14.73 1.43
CA ARG A 51 -5.76 -13.65 0.47
C ARG A 51 -4.57 -12.78 0.09
N ARG A 52 -3.41 -12.97 0.71
CA ARG A 52 -2.22 -12.12 0.48
C ARG A 52 -1.80 -12.00 -0.98
N ALA A 53 -1.76 -13.12 -1.71
CA ALA A 53 -1.33 -13.10 -3.11
C ALA A 53 -2.31 -12.33 -3.99
N ALA A 54 -3.62 -12.58 -3.82
CA ALA A 54 -4.68 -11.90 -4.54
C ALA A 54 -4.68 -10.39 -4.27
N VAL A 55 -4.57 -9.98 -3.01
CA VAL A 55 -4.52 -8.56 -2.63
C VAL A 55 -3.29 -7.87 -3.22
N ARG A 56 -2.11 -8.49 -3.15
CA ARG A 56 -0.88 -7.92 -3.73
C ARG A 56 -0.99 -7.76 -5.25
N ALA A 57 -1.55 -8.75 -5.94
CA ALA A 57 -1.75 -8.69 -7.38
C ALA A 57 -2.72 -7.57 -7.78
N ALA A 58 -3.86 -7.47 -7.07
CA ALA A 58 -4.86 -6.43 -7.29
C ALA A 58 -4.28 -5.02 -7.10
N VAL A 59 -3.54 -4.78 -6.00
CA VAL A 59 -2.87 -3.50 -5.74
C VAL A 59 -1.85 -3.16 -6.83
N ALA A 60 -0.99 -4.12 -7.19
CA ALA A 60 0.03 -3.89 -8.20
C ALA A 60 -0.58 -3.58 -9.58
N GLU A 61 -1.68 -4.25 -9.93
CA GLU A 61 -2.40 -4.00 -11.17
C GLU A 61 -3.09 -2.64 -11.17
N ALA A 62 -3.77 -2.26 -10.08
CA ALA A 62 -4.37 -0.93 -9.95
C ALA A 62 -3.32 0.19 -10.08
N CYS A 63 -2.15 0.02 -9.45
CA CYS A 63 -1.06 0.99 -9.58
C CYS A 63 -0.51 1.09 -11.01
N ARG A 64 -0.38 -0.04 -11.72
CA ARG A 64 0.01 -0.06 -13.14
C ARG A 64 -1.00 0.69 -14.01
N ARG A 65 -2.31 0.39 -13.85
CA ARG A 65 -3.39 1.08 -14.58
C ARG A 65 -3.45 2.57 -14.28
N GLY A 66 -3.12 2.97 -13.05
CA GLY A 66 -3.06 4.37 -12.63
C GLY A 66 -1.73 5.05 -12.95
N GLU A 67 -0.81 4.40 -13.67
CA GLU A 67 0.52 4.92 -14.03
C GLU A 67 1.36 5.41 -12.83
N VAL A 68 1.12 4.84 -11.65
CA VAL A 68 1.90 5.12 -10.43
C VAL A 68 2.88 3.97 -10.15
N PRO A 69 4.00 4.24 -9.45
CA PRO A 69 4.94 3.19 -9.09
C PRO A 69 4.26 2.04 -8.33
N VAL A 70 4.57 0.81 -8.73
CA VAL A 70 4.12 -0.38 -8.00
C VAL A 70 4.72 -0.35 -6.58
N PRO A 71 3.90 -0.51 -5.53
CA PRO A 71 4.38 -0.37 -4.16
C PRO A 71 5.24 -1.55 -3.72
N ARG A 72 6.07 -1.32 -2.70
CA ARG A 72 6.73 -2.38 -1.94
C ARG A 72 5.75 -2.94 -0.92
N PHE A 73 5.74 -4.26 -0.77
CA PHE A 73 4.90 -4.94 0.22
C PHE A 73 5.71 -5.35 1.44
N LEU A 74 5.38 -4.80 2.60
CA LEU A 74 5.99 -5.16 3.87
C LEU A 74 5.04 -6.05 4.67
N ARG A 75 5.57 -7.12 5.27
CA ARG A 75 4.86 -7.85 6.32
C ARG A 75 5.34 -7.30 7.65
N ILE A 76 4.42 -6.71 8.40
CA ILE A 76 4.68 -6.22 9.74
C ILE A 76 4.05 -7.15 10.77
N ALA A 77 4.71 -7.27 11.90
CA ALA A 77 4.16 -7.86 13.12
C ALA A 77 4.26 -6.81 14.22
N VAL A 78 3.41 -6.90 15.24
CA VAL A 78 3.57 -6.09 16.45
C VAL A 78 4.86 -6.55 17.14
N ALA A 79 5.73 -5.60 17.46
CA ALA A 79 7.01 -5.85 18.11
C ALA A 79 7.11 -4.99 19.37
N ASP A 80 7.98 -5.40 20.29
CA ASP A 80 8.26 -4.65 21.51
C ASP A 80 8.87 -3.28 21.20
N ALA A 81 8.78 -2.38 22.19
CA ALA A 81 9.53 -1.14 22.18
C ALA A 81 11.05 -1.42 22.19
N ALA A 82 11.81 -0.43 21.71
CA ALA A 82 13.26 -0.51 21.68
C ALA A 82 13.85 -0.74 23.10
N ARG A 83 14.85 -1.63 23.18
CA ARG A 83 15.63 -1.91 24.39
C ARG A 83 17.12 -1.92 24.06
N ARG A 84 17.98 -1.73 25.06
CA ARG A 84 19.42 -1.94 24.92
C ARG A 84 19.68 -3.44 24.68
N GLU A 85 20.57 -3.74 23.76
CA GLU A 85 21.06 -5.10 23.49
C GLU A 85 22.37 -5.31 24.26
N ASP A 86 22.52 -6.48 24.87
CA ASP A 86 23.71 -6.87 25.65
C ASP A 86 24.79 -7.50 24.77
#